data_AF-A0A4R2HNK5-F1
#
_entry.id   AF-A0A4R2HNK5-F1
#
_cell.length_a   1.000
_cell.length_b   1.000
_cell.length_c   1.000
_cell.angle_alpha   90.00
_cell.angle_beta   90.00
_cell.angle_gamma   90.00
#
_symmetry.space_group_name_H-M   'P 1'
#
loop_
_entity.id
_entity.type
_entity.pdbx_description
1 polymer ?
#
loop_
_entity_poly.entity_id
_entity_poly.type
_entity_poly.pdbx_seq_one_letter_code
_entity_poly.pdbx_strand_id
1 'polypeptide(L)'
;MVPMGPIEFSPAEVAMILTVLALVGVCSALPATIPLALVGHRRGVQNPGWNALWYWLCGTVLTVVLMGALIQTGLGWAVVPLSWLPTLLIAWLLKPRHPRPGGELGWSDMTSGQQGER
;
A
#
# COMPACT_ATOMS: atom_id res chain seq x y z
N MET A 1 -6.34 -2.41 -39.95
CA MET A 1 -5.65 -3.23 -38.94
C MET A 1 -4.64 -4.09 -39.67
N VAL A 2 -3.34 -3.86 -39.45
CA VAL A 2 -2.31 -4.74 -40.03
C VAL A 2 -2.32 -6.04 -39.23
N PRO A 3 -2.46 -7.23 -39.85
CA PRO A 3 -2.42 -8.48 -39.13
C PRO A 3 -1.01 -8.67 -38.60
N MET A 4 -0.80 -8.38 -37.32
CA MET A 4 0.38 -8.85 -36.62
C MET A 4 0.23 -10.36 -36.52
N GLY A 5 1.20 -11.11 -37.07
CA GLY A 5 1.26 -12.57 -36.93
C GLY A 5 1.26 -12.98 -35.44
N PRO A 6 1.20 -14.29 -35.13
CA PRO A 6 1.19 -14.76 -33.75
C PRO A 6 2.37 -14.13 -33.00
N ILE A 7 2.07 -13.32 -31.99
CA ILE A 7 3.07 -12.69 -31.15
C ILE A 7 3.58 -13.77 -30.20
N GLU A 8 4.67 -14.42 -30.59
CA GLU A 8 5.35 -15.39 -29.73
C GLU A 8 6.22 -14.63 -28.74
N PHE A 9 5.73 -14.48 -27.51
CA PHE A 9 6.53 -13.94 -26.42
C PHE A 9 7.44 -15.02 -25.84
N SER A 10 8.73 -14.73 -25.73
CA SER A 10 9.64 -15.53 -24.94
C SER A 10 9.24 -15.53 -23.45
N PRO A 11 9.59 -16.57 -22.68
CA PRO A 11 9.32 -16.60 -21.23
C PRO A 11 9.87 -15.39 -20.48
N ALA A 12 11.02 -14.86 -20.93
CA ALA A 12 11.63 -13.66 -20.36
C ALA A 12 10.78 -12.39 -20.61
N GLU A 13 10.20 -12.24 -21.80
CA GLU A 13 9.31 -11.12 -22.12
C GLU A 13 8.02 -11.19 -21.31
N VAL A 14 7.43 -12.38 -21.17
CA VAL A 14 6.25 -12.58 -20.31
C VAL A 14 6.56 -12.20 -18.86
N ALA A 15 7.69 -12.65 -18.32
CA ALA A 15 8.11 -12.29 -16.96
C ALA A 15 8.31 -10.77 -16.80
N MET A 16 8.90 -10.11 -17.80
CA MET A 16 9.08 -8.66 -17.81
C MET A 16 7.73 -7.93 -17.81
N ILE A 17 6.80 -8.32 -18.68
CA ILE A 17 5.46 -7.74 -18.76
C ILE A 17 4.73 -7.89 -17.43
N LEU A 18 4.73 -9.09 -16.85
CA LEU A 18 4.11 -9.35 -15.55
C LEU A 18 4.74 -8.52 -14.44
N THR A 19 6.06 -8.34 -14.45
CA THR A 19 6.77 -7.51 -13.46
C THR A 19 6.36 -6.04 -13.57
N VAL A 20 6.29 -5.50 -14.78
CA VAL A 20 5.85 -4.11 -15.02
C VAL A 20 4.39 -3.94 -14.58
N LEU A 21 3.52 -4.87 -14.96
CA LEU A 21 2.11 -4.83 -14.55
C LEU A 21 1.93 -4.90 -13.03
N ALA A 22 2.69 -5.77 -12.36
CA ALA A 22 2.68 -5.87 -10.91
C ALA A 22 3.16 -4.57 -10.25
N LEU A 23 4.26 -3.99 -10.75
CA LEU A 23 4.80 -2.73 -10.23
C LEU A 23 3.80 -1.58 -10.40
N VAL A 24 3.20 -1.44 -11.59
CA VAL A 24 2.18 -0.43 -11.86
C VAL A 24 0.96 -0.63 -10.96
N GLY A 25 0.50 -1.88 -10.81
CA GLY A 25 -0.61 -2.22 -9.92
C GLY A 25 -0.32 -1.84 -8.46
N VAL A 26 0.86 -2.17 -7.95
CA VAL A 26 1.29 -1.80 -6.59
C VAL A 26 1.35 -0.28 -6.43
N CYS A 27 1.99 0.43 -7.37
CA CYS A 27 2.08 1.88 -7.37
C CYS A 27 0.69 2.54 -7.38
N SER A 28 -0.25 2.02 -8.17
CA SER A 28 -1.63 2.52 -8.21
C SER A 28 -2.42 2.25 -6.93
N ALA A 29 -2.03 1.25 -6.14
CA ALA A 29 -2.68 0.90 -4.89
C ALA A 29 -2.17 1.73 -3.70
N LEU A 30 -0.98 2.34 -3.80
CA LEU A 30 -0.34 3.10 -2.70
C LEU A 30 -1.25 4.11 -1.99
N PRO A 31 -2.08 4.92 -2.68
CA PRO A 31 -2.96 5.88 -2.02
C PRO A 31 -3.93 5.23 -1.01
N ALA A 32 -4.38 4.00 -1.29
CA ALA A 32 -5.29 3.25 -0.44
C ALA A 32 -4.57 2.41 0.63
N THR A 33 -3.39 1.88 0.29
CA THR A 33 -2.67 0.92 1.13
C THR A 33 -1.77 1.56 2.17
N ILE A 34 -1.25 2.77 1.93
CA ILE A 34 -0.47 3.53 2.91
C ILE A 34 -1.30 3.82 4.19
N PRO A 35 -2.55 4.32 4.11
CA PRO A 35 -3.40 4.48 5.29
C PRO A 35 -3.56 3.20 6.10
N LEU A 36 -3.73 2.06 5.43
CA LEU A 36 -3.88 0.77 6.09
C LEU A 36 -2.57 0.30 6.74
N ALA A 37 -1.43 0.53 6.07
CA ALA A 37 -0.11 0.28 6.64
C ALA A 37 0.14 1.09 7.91
N LEU A 38 -0.26 2.36 7.93
CA LEU A 38 -0.17 3.24 9.11
C LEU A 38 -1.04 2.72 10.26
N VAL A 39 -2.22 2.18 9.95
CA VAL A 39 -3.06 1.51 10.96
C VAL A 39 -2.36 0.29 11.53
N GLY A 40 -1.76 -0.57 10.69
CA GLY A 40 -0.96 -1.70 11.12
C GLY A 40 0.21 -1.27 12.01
N HIS A 41 0.94 -0.23 11.60
CA HIS A 41 2.03 0.33 12.38
C HIS A 41 1.59 0.76 13.78
N ARG A 42 0.49 1.53 13.87
CA ARG A 42 -0.04 2.02 15.15
C ARG A 42 -0.52 0.89 16.06
N ARG A 43 -1.09 -0.18 15.49
CA ARG A 43 -1.60 -1.34 16.24
C ARG A 43 -0.51 -2.33 16.68
N GLY A 44 0.65 -2.36 16.04
CA GLY A 44 1.66 -3.38 16.30
C GLY A 44 2.40 -3.16 17.62
N VAL A 45 2.13 -3.98 18.65
CA VAL A 45 2.73 -3.80 19.99
C VAL A 45 4.21 -4.18 20.02
N GLN A 46 4.55 -5.36 19.53
CA GLN A 46 5.92 -5.89 19.59
C GLN A 46 6.76 -5.54 18.36
N ASN A 47 6.17 -5.62 17.15
CA ASN A 47 6.86 -5.39 15.87
C ASN A 47 6.00 -4.50 14.97
N PRO A 48 6.02 -3.16 15.16
CA PRO A 48 5.16 -2.23 14.42
C PRO A 48 5.50 -2.20 12.93
N GLY A 49 6.76 -2.41 12.54
CA GLY A 49 7.17 -2.51 11.14
C GLY A 49 6.59 -3.75 10.44
N TRP A 50 6.68 -4.92 11.06
CA TRP A 50 6.13 -6.16 10.51
C TRP A 50 4.60 -6.09 10.37
N ASN A 51 3.92 -5.52 11.36
CA ASN A 51 2.47 -5.35 11.30
C ASN A 51 2.06 -4.34 10.21
N ALA A 52 2.84 -3.26 10.02
CA ALA A 52 2.61 -2.33 8.91
C ALA A 52 2.76 -3.00 7.54
N LEU A 53 3.80 -3.81 7.36
CA LEU A 53 4.05 -4.56 6.13
C LEU A 53 2.93 -5.55 5.84
N TRP A 54 2.44 -6.26 6.86
CA TRP A 54 1.32 -7.19 6.71
C TRP A 54 0.04 -6.48 6.26
N TYR A 55 -0.31 -5.37 6.91
CA TYR A 55 -1.48 -4.56 6.56
C TYR A 55 -1.35 -3.95 5.16
N TRP A 56 -0.15 -3.50 4.78
CA TRP A 56 0.14 -3.00 3.44
C TRP A 56 -0.03 -4.09 2.37
N LEU A 57 0.51 -5.29 2.59
CA LEU A 57 0.37 -6.43 1.68
C LEU A 57 -1.10 -6.82 1.50
N CYS A 58 -1.84 -6.98 2.60
CA CYS A 58 -3.27 -7.31 2.54
C CYS A 58 -4.07 -6.25 1.77
N GLY A 59 -3.81 -4.96 2.03
CA GLY A 59 -4.45 -3.87 1.30
C GLY A 59 -4.12 -3.87 -0.19
N THR A 60 -2.85 -4.16 -0.54
CA THR A 60 -2.38 -4.16 -1.92
C THR A 60 -3.01 -5.30 -2.72
N VAL A 61 -3.05 -6.51 -2.14
CA VAL A 61 -3.72 -7.65 -2.75
C VAL A 61 -5.21 -7.35 -2.96
N LEU A 62 -5.89 -6.82 -1.94
CA LEU A 62 -7.31 -6.48 -2.04
C LEU A 62 -7.59 -5.46 -3.15
N THR A 63 -6.82 -4.37 -3.19
CA THR A 63 -6.98 -3.31 -4.19
C THR A 63 -6.67 -3.78 -5.61
N VAL A 64 -5.59 -4.54 -5.82
CA VAL A 64 -5.22 -5.05 -7.15
C VAL A 64 -6.24 -6.07 -7.67
N VAL A 65 -6.69 -7.00 -6.82
CA VAL A 65 -7.71 -7.98 -7.19
C VAL A 65 -9.03 -7.29 -7.55
N LEU A 66 -9.44 -6.31 -6.75
CA LEU A 66 -10.66 -5.56 -7.02
C LEU A 66 -10.56 -4.72 -8.28
N MET A 67 -9.41 -4.09 -8.53
CA MET A 67 -9.14 -3.35 -9.76
C MET A 67 -9.23 -4.29 -10.98
N GLY A 68 -8.66 -5.49 -10.88
CA GLY A 68 -8.76 -6.52 -11.92
C GLY A 68 -10.20 -7.01 -12.14
N ALA A 69 -11.01 -7.14 -11.09
CA ALA A 69 -12.41 -7.50 -11.21
C ALA A 69 -13.24 -6.37 -11.87
N LEU A 70 -12.97 -5.13 -11.49
CA LEU A 70 -13.67 -3.95 -11.99
C LEU A 70 -13.30 -3.59 -13.42
N ILE A 71 -12.16 -4.04 -13.96
CA ILE A 71 -11.75 -3.71 -15.34
C ILE A 71 -12.77 -4.19 -16.39
N GLN A 72 -13.52 -5.25 -16.07
CA GLN A 72 -14.54 -5.85 -16.93
C GLN A 72 -15.83 -5.04 -17.02
N THR A 73 -16.00 -4.03 -16.16
CA THR A 73 -17.25 -3.25 -16.06
C THR A 73 -17.35 -2.12 -17.08
N GLY A 74 -16.31 -1.84 -17.85
CA GLY A 74 -16.29 -0.73 -18.80
C GLY A 74 -16.21 0.66 -18.17
N LEU A 75 -15.98 0.75 -16.85
CA LEU A 75 -15.83 2.00 -16.09
C LEU A 75 -14.55 2.79 -16.43
N GLY A 76 -13.69 2.27 -17.31
CA GLY A 76 -12.46 2.92 -17.75
C GLY A 76 -11.52 3.25 -16.59
N TRP A 77 -10.98 4.46 -16.57
CA TRP A 77 -10.04 4.90 -15.52
C TRP A 77 -10.67 5.06 -14.14
N ALA A 78 -12.01 5.13 -14.02
CA ALA A 78 -12.69 5.23 -12.72
C ALA A 78 -12.53 3.95 -11.88
N VAL A 79 -12.18 2.83 -12.50
CA VAL A 79 -11.88 1.56 -11.81
C VAL A 79 -10.78 1.72 -10.76
N VAL A 80 -9.77 2.55 -11.03
CA VAL A 80 -8.63 2.77 -10.13
C VAL A 80 -9.09 3.39 -8.81
N PRO A 81 -9.70 4.60 -8.75
CA PRO A 81 -10.15 5.16 -7.49
C PRO A 81 -11.30 4.37 -6.83
N LEU A 82 -12.15 3.69 -7.61
CA LEU A 82 -13.20 2.83 -7.04
C LEU A 82 -12.62 1.63 -6.30
N SER A 83 -11.53 1.05 -6.82
CA SER A 83 -10.83 -0.07 -6.16
C SER A 83 -10.19 0.30 -4.81
N TRP A 84 -9.98 1.60 -4.56
CA TRP A 84 -9.45 2.09 -3.29
C TRP A 84 -10.47 2.07 -2.16
N LEU A 85 -11.78 2.19 -2.50
CA LEU A 85 -12.83 2.44 -1.51
C LEU A 85 -12.88 1.37 -0.41
N PRO A 86 -12.84 0.05 -0.70
CA PRO A 86 -12.91 -0.96 0.36
C PRO A 86 -11.69 -0.94 1.27
N THR A 87 -10.49 -0.77 0.70
CA THR A 87 -9.24 -0.69 1.48
C THR A 87 -9.22 0.55 2.38
N LEU A 88 -9.67 1.70 1.88
CA LEU A 88 -9.81 2.92 2.67
C LEU A 88 -10.87 2.78 3.77
N LEU A 89 -12.00 2.13 3.48
CA LEU A 89 -13.05 1.87 4.46
C LEU A 89 -12.55 0.96 5.58
N ILE A 90 -11.78 -0.08 5.25
CA ILE A 90 -11.13 -0.95 6.22
C ILE A 90 -10.12 -0.16 7.05
N ALA A 91 -9.28 0.67 6.42
CA ALA A 91 -8.33 1.52 7.14
C ALA A 91 -9.04 2.46 8.12
N TRP A 92 -10.17 3.06 7.70
CA TRP A 92 -10.98 3.92 8.54
C TRP A 92 -11.59 3.16 9.72
N LEU A 93 -12.20 2.00 9.48
CA LEU A 93 -12.82 1.16 10.50
C LEU A 93 -11.78 0.66 11.52
N LEU A 94 -10.58 0.33 11.05
CA LEU A 94 -9.50 -0.20 11.89
C LEU A 94 -8.66 0.91 12.55
N LYS A 95 -8.91 2.19 12.24
CA LYS A 95 -8.17 3.31 12.81
C LYS A 95 -8.25 3.28 14.35
N PRO A 96 -7.10 3.21 15.07
CA PRO A 96 -7.12 3.26 16.52
C PRO A 96 -7.61 4.64 17.01
N ARG A 97 -8.55 4.63 17.95
CA ARG A 97 -9.16 5.85 18.54
C ARG A 97 -8.25 6.55 19.54
N HIS A 98 -7.33 5.82 20.16
CA HIS A 98 -6.35 6.38 21.09
C HIS A 98 -4.94 6.33 20.49
N PRO A 99 -4.20 7.45 20.51
CA PRO A 99 -2.77 7.45 20.24
C PRO A 99 -2.06 6.54 21.24
N ARG A 100 -0.98 5.89 20.79
CA ARG A 100 -0.12 5.11 21.67
C ARG A 100 0.58 6.06 22.66
N PRO A 101 0.61 5.75 23.98
CA PRO A 101 1.44 6.51 24.90
C PRO A 101 2.90 6.29 24.48
N GLY A 102 3.63 7.37 24.16
CA GLY A 102 5.02 7.29 23.68
C GLY A 102 5.21 7.31 22.17
N GLY A 103 4.16 7.58 21.38
CA GLY A 103 4.26 7.82 19.94
C GLY A 103 4.69 9.24 19.56
N GLU A 104 5.39 9.94 20.44
CA GLU A 104 6.16 11.11 20.03
C GLU A 104 7.27 10.58 19.12
N LEU A 105 7.20 10.93 17.84
CA LEU A 105 8.36 10.85 16.96
C LEU A 105 9.50 11.55 17.70
N GLY A 106 10.46 10.77 18.21
CA GLY A 106 11.59 11.20 19.01
C GLY A 106 12.44 12.26 18.31
N TRP A 107 11.98 13.50 18.38
CA TRP A 107 12.72 14.72 18.08
C TRP A 107 13.05 15.48 19.37
N SER A 108 12.41 15.13 20.49
CA SER A 108 12.62 15.75 21.80
C SER A 108 13.92 15.32 22.50
N ASP A 109 14.57 14.24 22.05
CA ASP A 109 15.80 13.72 22.67
C ASP A 109 17.10 14.28 22.08
N MET A 110 17.05 15.17 21.07
CA MET A 110 18.28 15.76 20.49
C MET A 110 18.77 17.03 21.20
N THR A 111 18.10 17.51 22.25
CA THR A 111 18.43 18.82 22.88
C THR A 111 18.92 18.76 24.33
N SER A 112 19.15 17.59 24.93
CA SER A 112 19.64 17.48 26.33
C SER A 112 21.13 17.16 26.43
N GLY A 113 21.94 17.71 25.52
CA GLY A 113 23.37 17.52 25.45
C GLY A 113 24.23 18.71 25.84
N GLN A 114 23.75 19.72 26.59
CA GLN A 114 24.64 20.80 27.05
C GLN A 114 24.06 21.72 28.14
N GLN A 115 23.81 21.25 29.36
CA GLN A 115 23.78 22.15 30.53
C GLN A 115 23.86 21.37 31.84
N GLY A 116 25.02 21.39 32.49
CA GLY A 116 25.15 20.80 33.82
C GLY A 116 26.55 20.48 34.32
N GLU A 117 27.62 21.04 33.75
CA GLU A 117 28.89 21.18 34.48
C GLU A 117 29.06 22.64 34.88
N ARG A 118 28.76 22.94 36.15
CA ARG A 118 29.48 23.87 37.04
C ARG A 118 28.76 24.02 38.37
#